data_AF-A0A9P3LGZ2-F1
#
_entry.id   AF-A0A9P3LGZ2-F1
#
_cell.length_a   1.000
_cell.length_b   1.000
_cell.length_c   1.000
_cell.angle_alpha   90.00
_cell.angle_beta   90.00
_cell.angle_gamma   90.00
#
_symmetry.space_group_name_H-M   'P 1'
#
loop_
_entity.id
_entity.type
_entity.pdbx_description
1 polymer ?
#
loop_
_entity_poly.entity_id
_entity_poly.type
_entity_poly.pdbx_seq_one_letter_code
_entity_poly.pdbx_strand_id
1 'polypeptide(L)'
;MPCTNILDILRRLNILMRTEPEAVDRYGYLERVVAVSCDFGEVYARMRPWWDVMREPHESHIYGFDASRSTNDDSRRLTDSRIGDLHVGKPNLPPRRVWDLYSNRVVPFSVLRRDASSGTLNVPYPWTVSHSWVADDDRVDVWTNINGRRWPVPIPRATTLEHVRVELLNMGAEYAWLDVLCLRLKEWEVDVPTIGHIYREEDGPTR
;
A
#
# COMPACT_ATOMS: atom_id res chain seq x y z
N MET A 1 6.16 18.16 -13.01
CA MET A 1 7.62 18.15 -12.78
C MET A 1 8.17 16.90 -13.45
N PRO A 2 9.26 16.97 -14.23
CA PRO A 2 9.91 15.76 -14.73
C PRO A 2 10.34 14.92 -13.53
N CYS A 3 10.16 13.59 -13.60
CA CYS A 3 10.63 12.71 -12.55
C CYS A 3 12.14 12.90 -12.33
N THR A 4 12.59 12.71 -11.09
CA THR A 4 14.01 12.58 -10.77
C THR A 4 14.66 11.59 -11.75
N ASN A 5 15.91 11.84 -12.15
CA ASN A 5 16.65 10.97 -13.06
C ASN A 5 16.53 9.50 -12.58
N ILE A 6 16.08 8.61 -13.46
CA ILE A 6 15.86 7.20 -13.13
C ILE A 6 17.10 6.52 -12.53
N LEU A 7 18.30 6.94 -12.95
CA LEU A 7 19.57 6.47 -12.39
C LEU A 7 19.75 6.90 -10.93
N ASP A 8 19.28 8.09 -10.57
CA ASP A 8 19.32 8.55 -9.18
C ASP A 8 18.32 7.80 -8.30
N ILE A 9 17.11 7.54 -8.83
CA ILE A 9 16.12 6.71 -8.15
C ILE A 9 16.70 5.31 -7.91
N LEU A 10 17.27 4.68 -8.95
CA LEU A 10 17.87 3.35 -8.83
C LEU A 10 19.01 3.34 -7.81
N ARG A 11 19.90 4.35 -7.84
CA ARG A 11 20.99 4.49 -6.87
C ARG A 11 20.45 4.52 -5.44
N ARG A 12 19.42 5.32 -5.18
CA ARG A 12 18.80 5.43 -3.84
C ARG A 12 18.13 4.12 -3.42
N LEU A 13 17.47 3.42 -4.34
CA LEU A 13 16.88 2.11 -4.07
C LEU A 13 17.95 1.07 -3.71
N ASN A 14 19.07 1.03 -4.45
CA ASN A 14 20.21 0.16 -4.15
C ASN A 14 20.80 0.44 -2.75
N ILE A 15 20.89 1.71 -2.35
CA ILE A 15 21.35 2.09 -1.00
C ILE A 15 20.37 1.59 0.07
N LEU A 16 19.07 1.85 -0.09
CA LEU A 16 18.05 1.46 0.89
C LEU A 16 17.93 -0.06 1.03
N MET A 17 17.96 -0.77 -0.09
CA MET A 17 17.81 -2.23 -0.14
C MET A 17 19.15 -2.96 0.03
N ARG A 18 20.26 -2.23 0.20
CA ARG A 18 21.63 -2.75 0.37
C ARG A 18 22.03 -3.73 -0.74
N THR A 19 21.80 -3.35 -2.00
CA THR A 19 22.12 -4.18 -3.18
C THR A 19 23.11 -3.50 -4.10
N GLU A 20 23.89 -4.31 -4.82
CA GLU A 20 24.86 -3.84 -5.81
C GLU A 20 24.18 -3.33 -7.11
N PRO A 21 24.83 -2.45 -7.89
CA PRO A 21 24.21 -1.73 -9.01
C PRO A 21 23.79 -2.56 -10.24
N GLU A 22 24.02 -3.88 -10.27
CA GLU A 22 24.25 -4.59 -11.53
C GLU A 22 23.09 -5.46 -12.08
N ALA A 23 21.90 -5.41 -11.49
CA ALA A 23 20.77 -6.19 -12.04
C ALA A 23 20.07 -5.46 -13.21
N VAL A 24 20.45 -5.82 -14.44
CA VAL A 24 19.90 -5.29 -15.71
C VAL A 24 18.36 -5.34 -15.77
N ASP A 25 17.72 -6.33 -15.13
CA ASP A 25 16.26 -6.51 -15.17
C ASP A 25 15.48 -5.53 -14.26
N ARG A 26 16.14 -4.90 -13.27
CA ARG A 26 15.48 -3.91 -12.40
C ARG A 26 15.14 -2.61 -13.12
N TYR A 27 15.86 -2.28 -14.19
CA TYR A 27 15.67 -1.05 -14.95
C TYR A 27 14.34 -1.03 -15.70
N GLY A 28 14.00 -2.08 -16.44
CA GLY A 28 12.76 -2.13 -17.21
C GLY A 28 11.52 -2.09 -16.32
N TYR A 29 11.58 -2.69 -15.13
CA TYR A 29 10.51 -2.57 -14.15
C TYR A 29 10.45 -1.16 -13.52
N LEU A 30 11.60 -0.61 -13.14
CA LEU A 30 11.68 0.74 -12.59
C LEU A 30 11.14 1.80 -13.56
N GLU A 31 11.41 1.68 -14.86
CA GLU A 31 10.87 2.58 -15.90
C GLU A 31 9.34 2.60 -15.88
N ARG A 32 8.71 1.41 -15.81
CA ARG A 32 7.24 1.29 -15.73
C ARG A 32 6.69 1.90 -14.44
N VAL A 33 7.37 1.73 -13.31
CA VAL A 33 6.95 2.29 -12.03
C VAL A 33 7.07 3.83 -12.04
N VAL A 34 8.19 4.37 -12.53
CA VAL A 34 8.45 5.81 -12.62
C VAL A 34 7.52 6.49 -13.61
N ALA A 35 7.07 5.80 -14.66
CA ALA A 35 6.04 6.30 -15.58
C ALA A 35 4.68 6.55 -14.88
N VAL A 36 4.41 5.87 -13.76
CA VAL A 36 3.16 6.00 -12.98
C VAL A 36 3.30 7.04 -11.87
N SER A 37 4.46 7.12 -11.23
CA SER A 37 4.71 8.06 -10.13
C SER A 37 6.16 8.49 -10.04
N CYS A 38 6.38 9.79 -9.90
CA CYS A 38 7.69 10.37 -9.61
C CYS A 38 7.97 10.47 -8.09
N ASP A 39 7.01 10.12 -7.21
CA ASP A 39 7.24 10.15 -5.77
C ASP A 39 8.12 8.96 -5.36
N PHE A 40 9.30 9.25 -4.82
CA PHE A 40 10.25 8.20 -4.45
C PHE A 40 9.68 7.20 -3.45
N GLY A 41 8.81 7.63 -2.52
CA GLY A 41 8.17 6.73 -1.56
C GLY A 41 7.25 5.73 -2.27
N GLU A 42 6.43 6.19 -3.20
CA GLU A 42 5.55 5.32 -4.00
C GLU A 42 6.35 4.38 -4.90
N VAL A 43 7.45 4.87 -5.51
CA VAL A 43 8.36 4.03 -6.28
C VAL A 43 8.96 2.95 -5.38
N TYR A 44 9.51 3.34 -4.23
CA TYR A 44 10.10 2.41 -3.26
C TYR A 44 9.09 1.36 -2.78
N ALA A 45 7.87 1.76 -2.42
CA ALA A 45 6.80 0.84 -2.02
C ALA A 45 6.45 -0.18 -3.12
N ARG A 46 6.47 0.23 -4.39
CA ARG A 46 6.18 -0.64 -5.55
C ARG A 46 7.34 -1.57 -5.93
N MET A 47 8.58 -1.13 -5.68
CA MET A 47 9.79 -1.89 -5.98
C MET A 47 10.13 -2.89 -4.87
N ARG A 48 9.97 -2.51 -3.60
CA ARG A 48 10.44 -3.26 -2.43
C ARG A 48 9.96 -4.72 -2.38
N PRO A 49 8.67 -5.06 -2.59
CA PRO A 49 8.19 -6.43 -2.49
C PRO A 49 8.80 -7.38 -3.53
N TRP A 50 9.30 -6.83 -4.65
CA TRP A 50 9.79 -7.59 -5.80
C TRP A 50 11.31 -7.53 -5.96
N TRP A 51 11.99 -6.75 -5.13
CA TRP A 51 13.38 -6.36 -5.32
C TRP A 51 14.37 -7.53 -5.36
N ASP A 52 14.15 -8.54 -4.52
CA ASP A 52 14.99 -9.75 -4.46
C ASP A 52 14.63 -10.77 -5.54
N VAL A 53 13.35 -10.83 -5.92
CA VAL A 53 12.83 -11.75 -6.94
C VAL A 53 13.27 -11.32 -8.35
N MET A 54 13.40 -10.02 -8.59
CA MET A 54 13.92 -9.44 -9.83
C MET A 54 15.44 -9.61 -10.02
N ARG A 55 16.09 -10.42 -9.18
CA ARG A 55 17.50 -10.76 -9.34
C ARG A 55 17.72 -11.88 -10.35
N GLU A 56 16.69 -12.69 -10.59
CA GLU A 56 16.72 -13.77 -11.58
C GLU A 56 15.90 -13.37 -12.82
N PRO A 57 16.44 -13.59 -14.03
CA PRO A 57 15.75 -13.23 -15.27
C PRO A 57 14.57 -14.17 -15.47
N HIS A 58 13.37 -13.73 -15.12
CA HIS A 58 12.16 -14.49 -15.38
C HIS A 58 11.00 -13.59 -15.81
N GLU A 59 10.53 -13.80 -17.05
CA GLU A 59 9.45 -13.01 -17.67
C GLU A 59 8.14 -13.03 -16.86
N SER A 60 7.93 -14.05 -16.02
CA SER A 60 6.73 -14.15 -15.17
C SER A 60 6.64 -13.07 -14.07
N HIS A 61 7.76 -12.46 -13.66
CA HIS A 61 7.77 -11.43 -12.61
C HIS A 61 7.17 -10.10 -13.07
N ILE A 62 7.14 -9.88 -14.40
CA ILE A 62 6.66 -8.65 -15.02
C ILE A 62 5.13 -8.60 -15.10
N TYR A 63 4.44 -9.76 -15.12
CA TYR A 63 2.97 -9.83 -15.21
C TYR A 63 2.25 -9.59 -13.87
N GLY A 64 2.97 -9.61 -12.74
CA GLY A 64 2.40 -9.34 -11.41
C GLY A 64 2.11 -7.86 -11.17
N PHE A 65 2.79 -6.97 -11.90
CA PHE A 65 2.61 -5.53 -11.80
C PHE A 65 1.88 -5.00 -13.01
N ASP A 66 0.62 -4.65 -12.80
CA ASP A 66 -0.08 -3.78 -13.72
C ASP A 66 -0.64 -2.62 -12.91
N ALA A 67 0.04 -1.48 -12.98
CA ALA A 67 -0.47 -0.24 -12.39
C ALA A 67 -1.84 0.13 -12.99
N SER A 68 -2.13 -0.27 -14.23
CA SER A 68 -3.47 -0.15 -14.81
C SER A 68 -4.48 -1.05 -14.11
N ARG A 69 -4.10 -2.25 -13.62
CA ARG A 69 -5.00 -3.09 -12.80
C ARG A 69 -5.39 -2.41 -11.50
N SER A 70 -4.49 -1.67 -10.85
CA SER A 70 -4.85 -0.93 -9.62
C SER A 70 -5.86 0.18 -9.90
N THR A 71 -5.63 1.00 -10.93
CA THR A 71 -6.56 2.09 -11.29
C THR A 71 -7.88 1.56 -11.86
N ASN A 72 -7.83 0.48 -12.64
CA ASN A 72 -9.01 -0.18 -13.19
C ASN A 72 -9.81 -0.87 -12.09
N ASP A 73 -9.18 -1.56 -11.14
CA ASP A 73 -9.90 -2.20 -10.03
C ASP A 73 -10.57 -1.17 -9.12
N ASP A 74 -9.91 -0.06 -8.81
CA ASP A 74 -10.52 1.07 -8.10
C ASP A 74 -11.73 1.65 -8.85
N SER A 75 -11.59 1.91 -10.15
CA SER A 75 -12.65 2.46 -11.00
C SER A 75 -13.83 1.50 -11.15
N ARG A 76 -13.53 0.19 -11.27
CA ARG A 76 -14.53 -0.86 -11.38
C ARG A 76 -15.29 -1.02 -10.07
N ARG A 77 -14.59 -0.99 -8.92
CA ARG A 77 -15.24 -1.03 -7.59
C ARG A 77 -16.11 0.20 -7.32
N LEU A 78 -15.69 1.39 -7.75
CA LEU A 78 -16.53 2.60 -7.71
C LEU A 78 -17.79 2.46 -8.58
N THR A 79 -17.69 1.74 -9.70
CA THR A 79 -18.84 1.48 -10.59
C THR A 79 -19.78 0.47 -9.95
N ASP A 80 -19.24 -0.65 -9.45
CA ASP A 80 -19.97 -1.71 -8.77
C ASP A 80 -20.71 -1.17 -7.52
N SER A 81 -20.10 -0.24 -6.75
CA SER A 81 -20.76 0.37 -5.59
C SER A 81 -21.94 1.26 -5.97
N ARG A 82 -21.81 2.05 -7.04
CA ARG A 82 -22.88 2.94 -7.53
C ARG A 82 -24.08 2.16 -8.07
N ILE A 83 -23.86 0.93 -8.52
CA ILE A 83 -24.91 0.02 -9.01
C ILE A 83 -25.52 -0.80 -7.85
N GLY A 84 -24.95 -0.73 -6.63
CA GLY A 84 -25.40 -1.50 -5.47
C GLY A 84 -24.88 -2.94 -5.43
N ASP A 85 -23.94 -3.30 -6.32
CA ASP A 85 -23.39 -4.66 -6.43
C ASP A 85 -22.27 -4.95 -5.42
N LEU A 86 -21.71 -3.92 -4.77
CA LEU A 86 -20.83 -4.08 -3.61
C LEU A 86 -21.65 -4.43 -2.36
N HIS A 87 -22.06 -5.70 -2.27
CA HIS A 87 -22.71 -6.23 -1.08
C HIS A 87 -21.72 -6.26 0.10
N VAL A 88 -22.15 -5.69 1.23
CA VAL A 88 -21.51 -5.87 2.55
C VAL A 88 -21.43 -7.38 2.82
N GLY A 89 -20.22 -7.91 3.00
CA GLY A 89 -20.03 -9.33 3.33
C GLY A 89 -19.41 -10.22 2.25
N LYS A 90 -18.78 -9.67 1.19
CA LYS A 90 -17.76 -10.43 0.42
C LYS A 90 -16.43 -10.35 1.17
N PRO A 91 -16.15 -11.24 2.13
CA PRO A 91 -15.07 -11.01 3.07
C PRO A 91 -13.72 -11.38 2.41
N ASN A 92 -13.75 -11.93 1.19
CA ASN A 92 -12.59 -12.20 0.32
C ASN A 92 -12.10 -10.96 -0.45
N LEU A 93 -12.79 -9.81 -0.39
CA LEU A 93 -12.35 -8.62 -1.12
C LEU A 93 -11.28 -7.87 -0.32
N PRO A 94 -10.02 -7.84 -0.79
CA PRO A 94 -8.97 -7.13 -0.08
C PRO A 94 -9.24 -5.63 -0.03
N PRO A 95 -8.69 -4.92 0.97
CA PRO A 95 -8.79 -3.47 1.02
C PRO A 95 -8.19 -2.87 -0.26
N ARG A 96 -8.64 -1.68 -0.63
CA ARG A 96 -8.10 -0.99 -1.82
C ARG A 96 -6.70 -0.45 -1.59
N ARG A 97 -6.40 -0.04 -0.36
CA ARG A 97 -5.18 0.67 0.02
C ARG A 97 -4.61 0.13 1.31
N VAL A 98 -3.32 0.35 1.48
CA VAL A 98 -2.56 -0.01 2.67
C VAL A 98 -1.44 0.99 2.86
N TRP A 99 -1.10 1.30 4.10
CA TRP A 99 0.04 2.10 4.46
C TRP A 99 1.28 1.22 4.52
N ASP A 100 2.21 1.41 3.58
CA ASP A 100 3.55 0.82 3.65
C ASP A 100 4.40 1.65 4.63
N LEU A 101 4.73 1.02 5.76
CA LEU A 101 5.41 1.64 6.87
C LEU A 101 6.90 1.87 6.62
N TYR A 102 7.52 1.28 5.59
CA TYR A 102 8.91 1.64 5.26
C TYR A 102 8.97 2.85 4.33
N SER A 103 8.11 2.89 3.30
CA SER A 103 8.03 3.99 2.34
C SER A 103 7.34 5.26 2.85
N ASN A 104 6.53 5.12 3.90
CA ASN A 104 5.63 6.17 4.40
C ASN A 104 4.60 6.60 3.36
N ARG A 105 4.02 5.65 2.63
CA ARG A 105 3.02 5.91 1.60
C ARG A 105 1.84 4.98 1.72
N VAL A 106 0.66 5.54 1.50
CA VAL A 106 -0.55 4.78 1.21
C VAL A 106 -0.48 4.38 -0.25
N VAL A 107 -0.38 3.07 -0.48
CA VAL A 107 -0.30 2.47 -1.81
C VAL A 107 -1.47 1.53 -2.04
N PRO A 108 -1.78 1.22 -3.31
CA PRO A 108 -2.79 0.20 -3.60
C PRO A 108 -2.39 -1.15 -3.00
N PHE A 109 -3.35 -1.88 -2.43
CA PHE A 109 -3.08 -3.20 -1.84
C PHE A 109 -2.49 -4.20 -2.84
N SER A 110 -2.78 -4.03 -4.13
CA SER A 110 -2.21 -4.86 -5.21
C SER A 110 -0.68 -4.79 -5.34
N VAL A 111 -0.03 -3.79 -4.71
CA VAL A 111 1.43 -3.69 -4.66
C VAL A 111 2.07 -4.78 -3.81
N LEU A 112 1.33 -5.30 -2.82
CA LEU A 112 1.83 -6.36 -1.96
C LEU A 112 2.06 -7.62 -2.80
N ARG A 113 3.27 -8.20 -2.68
CA ARG A 113 3.64 -9.40 -3.42
C ARG A 113 2.67 -10.52 -3.04
N ARG A 114 2.05 -11.12 -4.05
CA ARG A 114 1.32 -12.40 -3.94
C ARG A 114 2.31 -13.50 -4.23
N ASP A 115 2.64 -14.32 -3.24
CA ASP A 115 3.33 -15.57 -3.56
C ASP A 115 2.34 -16.50 -4.26
N ALA A 116 2.51 -16.69 -5.56
CA ALA A 116 1.65 -17.56 -6.36
C ALA A 116 2.12 -19.03 -6.33
N SER A 117 3.28 -19.31 -5.74
CA SER A 117 3.89 -20.65 -5.79
C SER A 117 3.28 -21.65 -4.82
N SER A 118 2.55 -21.19 -3.79
CA SER A 118 1.96 -22.06 -2.77
C SER A 118 0.51 -22.45 -3.02
N GLY A 119 -0.13 -22.01 -4.11
CA GLY A 119 -1.57 -22.21 -4.34
C GLY A 119 -2.48 -21.43 -3.37
N THR A 120 -1.89 -20.77 -2.37
CA THR A 120 -2.52 -19.86 -1.43
C THR A 120 -2.00 -18.46 -1.73
N LEU A 121 -2.88 -17.46 -1.79
CA LEU A 121 -2.47 -16.05 -1.89
C LEU A 121 -1.77 -15.65 -0.59
N ASN A 122 -0.47 -15.96 -0.45
CA ASN A 122 0.31 -15.58 0.72
C ASN A 122 0.65 -14.08 0.59
N VAL A 123 -0.33 -13.23 0.88
CA VAL A 123 -0.20 -11.78 0.92
C VAL A 123 0.11 -11.40 2.36
N PRO A 124 1.11 -10.54 2.63
CA PRO A 124 1.33 -10.04 3.97
C PRO A 124 0.04 -9.44 4.55
N TYR A 125 -0.44 -9.96 5.68
CA TYR A 125 -1.60 -9.39 6.37
C TYR A 125 -1.21 -8.03 6.98
N PRO A 126 -1.83 -6.92 6.53
CA PRO A 126 -1.57 -5.62 7.12
C PRO A 126 -2.07 -5.57 8.55
N TRP A 127 -1.32 -4.93 9.44
CA TRP A 127 -1.77 -4.65 10.80
C TRP A 127 -2.97 -3.72 10.77
N THR A 128 -3.95 -3.97 11.62
CA THR A 128 -5.21 -3.21 11.62
C THR A 128 -5.14 -2.15 12.70
N VAL A 129 -5.23 -0.88 12.31
CA VAL A 129 -5.32 0.23 13.26
C VAL A 129 -6.63 0.93 13.00
N SER A 130 -7.59 0.74 13.89
CA SER A 130 -8.79 1.55 13.92
C SER A 130 -8.53 2.77 14.80
N HIS A 131 -8.92 3.93 14.29
CA HIS A 131 -8.93 5.14 15.07
C HIS A 131 -10.20 5.19 15.93
N SER A 132 -10.08 4.78 17.20
CA SER A 132 -11.12 4.97 18.21
C SER A 132 -11.22 6.47 18.54
N TRP A 133 -12.19 7.12 17.91
CA TRP A 133 -12.66 8.51 18.07
C TRP A 133 -12.19 9.25 19.33
N VAL A 134 -11.29 10.21 19.15
CA VAL A 134 -11.19 11.36 20.07
C VAL A 134 -12.25 12.40 19.67
N ALA A 135 -12.66 13.26 20.60
CA ALA A 135 -13.66 14.29 20.31
C ALA A 135 -13.21 15.20 19.15
N ASP A 136 -14.19 15.77 18.46
CA ASP A 136 -13.95 16.68 17.32
C ASP A 136 -13.03 17.85 17.68
N ASP A 137 -13.11 18.34 18.92
CA ASP A 137 -12.27 19.41 19.43
C ASP A 137 -10.80 18.97 19.66
N ASP A 138 -10.60 17.68 19.92
CA ASP A 138 -9.31 17.06 20.23
C ASP A 138 -8.61 16.46 19.01
N ARG A 139 -9.22 16.56 17.82
CA ARG A 139 -8.61 16.17 16.54
C ARG A 139 -8.14 17.36 15.72
N VAL A 140 -7.20 17.09 14.83
CA VAL A 140 -6.71 18.03 13.82
C VAL A 140 -6.62 17.34 12.47
N ASP A 141 -7.07 18.05 11.43
CA ASP A 141 -6.98 17.60 10.05
C ASP A 141 -5.60 17.94 9.46
N VAL A 142 -4.83 16.91 9.12
CA VAL A 142 -3.47 17.07 8.61
C VAL A 142 -3.40 16.69 7.12
N TRP A 143 -2.93 17.63 6.30
CA TRP A 143 -2.56 17.34 4.91
C TRP A 143 -1.16 16.73 4.87
N THR A 144 -1.05 15.50 4.39
CA THR A 144 0.20 14.73 4.42
C THR A 144 0.57 14.19 3.04
N ASN A 145 1.87 14.04 2.79
CA ASN A 145 2.36 13.35 1.60
C ASN A 145 2.12 11.83 1.67
N ILE A 146 1.79 11.29 2.86
CA ILE A 146 1.56 9.85 3.07
C ILE A 146 0.43 9.34 2.16
N ASN A 147 -0.68 10.07 2.04
CA ASN A 147 -1.77 9.76 1.11
C ASN A 147 -1.72 10.59 -0.19
N GLY A 148 -0.55 11.13 -0.53
CA GLY A 148 -0.35 11.99 -1.71
C GLY A 148 -1.11 13.32 -1.63
N ARG A 149 -1.38 13.84 -0.43
CA ARG A 149 -2.18 15.05 -0.18
C ARG A 149 -3.55 15.02 -0.86
N ARG A 150 -4.16 13.83 -0.98
CA ARG A 150 -5.46 13.67 -1.66
C ARG A 150 -6.66 14.00 -0.76
N TRP A 151 -6.51 13.86 0.56
CA TRP A 151 -7.49 14.25 1.57
C TRP A 151 -6.80 14.60 2.90
N PRO A 152 -7.43 15.42 3.76
CA PRO A 152 -6.94 15.63 5.12
C PRO A 152 -7.14 14.37 5.97
N VAL A 153 -6.19 14.11 6.85
CA VAL A 153 -6.20 12.95 7.77
C VAL A 153 -6.50 13.46 9.17
N PRO A 154 -7.66 13.11 9.76
CA PRO A 154 -7.96 13.48 11.13
C PRO A 154 -7.13 12.64 12.10
N ILE A 155 -6.36 13.31 12.96
CA ILE A 155 -5.58 12.65 14.02
C ILE A 155 -5.72 13.39 15.36
N PRO A 156 -5.50 12.72 16.51
CA PRO A 156 -5.52 13.38 17.81
C PRO A 156 -4.40 14.41 17.91
N ARG A 157 -4.67 15.56 18.52
CA ARG A 157 -3.66 16.62 18.71
C ARG A 157 -2.43 16.16 19.50
N ALA A 158 -2.60 15.17 20.36
CA ALA A 158 -1.57 14.62 21.21
C ALA A 158 -0.60 13.66 20.49
N THR A 159 -0.80 13.34 19.21
CA THR A 159 0.05 12.40 18.47
C THR A 159 0.31 12.86 17.03
N THR A 160 1.21 12.16 16.35
CA THR A 160 1.52 12.36 14.94
C THR A 160 1.48 11.04 14.19
N LEU A 161 1.26 11.08 12.87
CA LEU A 161 1.37 9.89 12.03
C LEU A 161 2.77 9.28 12.09
N GLU A 162 3.82 10.08 12.30
CA GLU A 162 5.18 9.55 12.45
C GLU A 162 5.35 8.78 13.75
N HIS A 163 4.77 9.26 14.87
CA HIS A 163 4.77 8.49 16.12
C HIS A 163 4.06 7.15 15.94
N VAL A 164 2.86 7.14 15.34
CA VAL A 164 2.13 5.90 15.05
C VAL A 164 2.96 4.94 14.19
N ARG A 165 3.61 5.46 13.14
CA ARG A 165 4.49 4.69 12.27
C ARG A 165 5.65 4.05 13.03
N VAL A 166 6.35 4.82 13.85
CA VAL A 166 7.50 4.33 14.64
C VAL A 166 7.08 3.21 15.59
N GLU A 167 5.95 3.36 16.28
CA GLU A 167 5.43 2.32 17.17
C GLU A 167 5.07 1.03 16.40
N LEU A 168 4.41 1.15 15.25
CA LEU A 168 4.09 0.01 14.40
C LEU A 168 5.36 -0.69 13.87
N LEU A 169 6.36 0.07 13.44
CA LEU A 169 7.64 -0.46 13.00
C LEU A 169 8.38 -1.18 14.14
N ASN A 170 8.35 -0.63 15.36
CA ASN A 170 8.94 -1.26 16.55
C ASN A 170 8.24 -2.58 16.92
N MET A 171 6.94 -2.69 16.64
CA MET A 171 6.16 -3.93 16.78
C MET A 171 6.38 -4.94 15.64
N GLY A 172 7.18 -4.59 14.62
CA GLY A 172 7.50 -5.46 13.49
C GLY A 172 6.48 -5.39 12.34
N ALA A 173 5.56 -4.41 12.35
CA ALA A 173 4.65 -4.22 11.23
C ALA A 173 5.38 -3.64 10.01
N GLU A 174 5.20 -4.24 8.84
CA GLU A 174 5.66 -3.69 7.57
C GLU A 174 4.57 -2.89 6.84
N TYR A 175 3.32 -3.36 6.99
CA TYR A 175 2.14 -2.81 6.36
C TYR A 175 1.07 -2.63 7.42
N ALA A 176 0.35 -1.52 7.36
CA ALA A 176 -0.80 -1.28 8.21
C ALA A 176 -1.99 -0.78 7.38
N TRP A 177 -3.18 -1.24 7.73
CA TRP A 177 -4.42 -0.60 7.35
C TRP A 177 -4.83 0.33 8.49
N LEU A 178 -4.57 1.63 8.33
CA LEU A 178 -5.05 2.69 9.22
C LEU A 178 -6.26 3.34 8.56
N ASP A 179 -7.43 3.27 9.19
CA ASP A 179 -8.70 3.75 8.65
C ASP A 179 -8.64 5.20 8.14
N VAL A 180 -8.14 6.15 8.91
CA VAL A 180 -8.05 7.58 8.53
C VAL A 180 -7.09 7.82 7.36
N LEU A 181 -6.14 6.92 7.12
CA LEU A 181 -5.21 6.97 5.99
C LEU A 181 -5.69 6.19 4.77
N CYS A 182 -6.42 5.09 4.96
CA CYS A 182 -6.76 4.16 3.89
C CYS A 182 -8.19 4.36 3.36
N LEU A 183 -9.11 4.80 4.23
CA LEU A 183 -10.46 5.21 3.86
C LEU A 183 -10.43 6.65 3.35
N ARG A 184 -11.11 6.87 2.24
CA ARG A 184 -11.40 8.23 1.78
C ARG A 184 -12.84 8.56 2.17
N LEU A 185 -13.06 9.63 2.95
CA LEU A 185 -14.39 10.00 3.46
C LEU A 185 -15.48 10.11 2.38
N LYS A 186 -15.13 10.46 1.13
CA LYS A 186 -16.06 10.54 0.00
C LYS A 186 -16.24 9.22 -0.79
N GLU A 187 -15.48 8.18 -0.47
CA GLU A 187 -15.52 6.85 -1.11
C GLU A 187 -15.83 5.74 -0.09
N TRP A 188 -16.37 6.10 1.08
CA TRP A 188 -16.62 5.16 2.18
C TRP A 188 -17.51 3.98 1.75
N GLU A 189 -18.47 4.20 0.85
CA GLU A 189 -19.35 3.16 0.30
C GLU A 189 -18.59 2.03 -0.40
N VAL A 190 -17.42 2.33 -0.97
CA VAL A 190 -16.55 1.36 -1.67
C VAL A 190 -15.57 0.70 -0.69
N ASP A 191 -15.06 1.48 0.25
CA ASP A 191 -13.97 1.04 1.12
C ASP A 191 -14.50 0.22 2.33
N VAL A 192 -15.65 0.60 2.92
CA VAL A 192 -16.26 -0.05 4.08
C VAL A 192 -16.58 -1.54 3.86
N PRO A 193 -17.18 -1.96 2.73
CA PRO A 193 -17.47 -3.37 2.50
C PRO A 193 -16.23 -4.28 2.45
N THR A 194 -15.03 -3.72 2.23
CA THR A 194 -13.76 -4.46 2.17
C THR A 194 -13.06 -4.61 3.53
N ILE A 195 -13.54 -3.90 4.56
CA ILE A 195 -12.97 -3.92 5.91
C ILE A 195 -13.03 -5.33 6.51
N GLY A 196 -14.07 -6.12 6.20
CA GLY A 196 -14.20 -7.49 6.71
C GLY A 196 -13.05 -8.43 6.30
N HIS A 197 -12.32 -8.12 5.21
CA HIS A 197 -11.14 -8.89 4.83
C HIS A 197 -9.96 -8.69 5.77
N ILE A 198 -9.88 -7.50 6.37
CA ILE A 198 -8.78 -7.08 7.25
C ILE A 198 -8.92 -7.71 8.64
N TYR A 199 -10.15 -7.95 9.09
CA TYR A 199 -10.45 -8.56 10.40
C TYR A 199 -10.66 -10.07 10.35
N ARG A 200 -10.28 -10.74 9.26
CA ARG A 200 -10.29 -12.20 9.25
C ARG A 200 -9.12 -12.70 10.08
N GLU A 201 -9.44 -13.32 11.21
CA GLU A 201 -8.56 -14.30 11.81
C GLU A 201 -8.28 -15.37 10.76
N GLU A 202 -7.02 -15.51 10.35
CA GLU A 202 -6.55 -16.85 10.05
C GLU A 202 -6.44 -17.57 11.39
N ASP A 203 -7.05 -18.74 11.50
CA ASP A 203 -6.67 -19.75 12.49
C ASP A 203 -5.18 -20.11 12.26
N GLY A 204 -4.27 -19.23 12.68
CA GLY A 204 -2.84 -19.50 12.76
C GLY A 204 -2.58 -20.46 13.92
N PRO A 205 -1.53 -21.31 13.85
CA PRO A 205 -1.29 -22.31 14.87
C PRO A 205 -1.12 -21.60 16.22
N THR A 206 -1.92 -22.02 17.20
CA THR A 206 -1.76 -21.67 18.61
C THR A 206 -0.29 -21.73 18.99
N ARG A 207 0.26 -20.59 19.44
CA ARG A 207 1.57 -20.53 20.10
C ARG A 207 1.59 -21.39 21.36
#